data_AF-A0A930ATP7-F1
#
_entry.id   AF-A0A930ATP7-F1
#
_cell.length_a   1.000
_cell.length_b   1.000
_cell.length_c   1.000
_cell.angle_alpha   90.00
_cell.angle_beta   90.00
_cell.angle_gamma   90.00
#
_symmetry.space_group_name_H-M   'P 1'
#
loop_
_entity.id
_entity.type
_entity.pdbx_description
1 polymer ?
#
loop_
_entity_poly.entity_id
_entity_poly.type
_entity_poly.pdbx_seq_one_letter_code
_entity_poly.pdbx_strand_id
1 'polypeptide(L)' 'LEAMPYGRMVKAAAIVQLIEEEGVTPEMIEKWGRINEKDGRMHLVFEVEDITEGVNGSEFYTRRNVHYFSFPVSEI' A
#
# COMPACT_ATOMS: atom_id res chain seq x y z
N LEU A 1 -14.94 0.51 -14.16
CA LEU A 1 -14.27 0.50 -12.84
C LEU A 1 -14.03 -0.95 -12.49
N GLU A 2 -12.82 -1.47 -12.74
CA GLU A 2 -12.46 -2.79 -12.22
C GLU A 2 -12.57 -2.76 -10.71
N ALA A 3 -13.35 -3.67 -10.14
CA ALA A 3 -13.47 -3.79 -8.70
C ALA A 3 -12.10 -4.16 -8.12
N MET A 4 -11.69 -3.48 -7.05
CA MET A 4 -10.46 -3.81 -6.34
C MET A 4 -10.49 -5.31 -5.97
N PRO A 5 -9.41 -6.08 -6.24
CA PRO A 5 -9.35 -7.49 -5.84
C PRO A 5 -9.67 -7.65 -4.35
N TYR A 6 -10.49 -8.64 -4.00
CA TYR A 6 -10.99 -8.82 -2.63
C TYR A 6 -9.84 -8.87 -1.61
N GLY A 7 -8.74 -9.57 -1.91
CA GLY A 7 -7.57 -9.64 -1.03
C GLY A 7 -6.92 -8.27 -0.78
N ARG A 8 -6.87 -7.42 -1.81
CA ARG A 8 -6.37 -6.05 -1.69
C ARG A 8 -7.27 -5.19 -0.81
N MET A 9 -8.59 -5.34 -0.98
CA MET A 9 -9.60 -4.64 -0.19
C MET A 9 -9.55 -5.03 1.29
N VAL A 10 -9.41 -6.32 1.60
CA VAL A 10 -9.30 -6.81 2.99
C VAL A 10 -8.06 -6.26 3.68
N LYS A 11 -6.90 -6.25 3.02
CA LYS A 11 -5.68 -5.67 3.60
C LYS A 11 -5.81 -4.17 3.84
N ALA A 12 -6.34 -3.43 2.86
CA ALA A 12 -6.58 -2.00 3.02
C ALA A 12 -7.53 -1.71 4.19
N ALA A 13 -8.63 -2.47 4.32
CA ALA A 13 -9.59 -2.31 5.41
C ALA A 13 -8.97 -2.60 6.79
N ALA A 14 -8.20 -3.68 6.92
CA ALA A 14 -7.52 -4.02 8.18
C ALA A 14 -6.56 -2.91 8.64
N ILE A 15 -5.88 -2.29 7.69
CA ILE A 15 -4.96 -1.20 7.96
C ILE A 15 -5.69 0.09 8.36
N VAL A 16 -6.77 0.43 7.66
CA VAL A 16 -7.62 1.57 8.05
C VAL A 16 -8.16 1.38 9.45
N GLN A 17 -8.66 0.18 9.77
CA GLN A 17 -9.17 -0.14 11.10
C GLN A 17 -8.08 0.01 12.17
N LEU A 18 -6.86 -0.46 11.92
CA LEU A 18 -5.73 -0.29 12.82
C LEU A 18 -5.44 1.20 13.12
N ILE A 19 -5.52 2.05 12.10
CA ILE A 19 -5.32 3.51 12.25
C ILE A 19 -6.50 4.16 12.98
N GLU A 20 -7.73 3.71 12.74
CA GLU A 20 -8.91 4.21 13.46
C GLU A 20 -8.88 3.84 14.95
N GLU A 21 -8.36 2.65 15.29
CA GLU A 21 -8.27 2.15 16.66
C GLU A 21 -7.09 2.75 17.44
N GLU A 22 -5.91 2.84 16.83
CA GLU A 22 -4.67 3.23 17.52
C GLU A 22 -4.19 4.65 17.18
N GLY A 23 -4.77 5.27 16.15
CA GLY A 23 -4.20 6.43 15.51
C GLY A 23 -2.94 6.10 14.71
N VAL A 24 -2.30 7.13 14.16
CA VAL A 24 -0.99 6.97 13.52
C VAL A 24 0.09 6.96 14.59
N THR A 25 0.70 5.80 14.84
CA THR A 25 1.76 5.67 15.86
C THR A 25 3.16 5.94 15.27
N PRO A 26 4.16 6.29 16.11
CA PRO A 26 5.54 6.46 15.66
C PRO A 26 6.12 5.21 14.98
N GLU A 27 5.78 4.01 15.46
CA GLU A 27 6.22 2.75 14.85
C GLU A 27 5.68 2.58 13.43
N MET A 28 4.42 2.99 13.20
CA MET A 28 3.84 3.01 11.85
C MET A 28 4.57 3.98 10.93
N ILE A 29 4.93 5.17 11.42
CA ILE A 29 5.71 6.16 10.66
C ILE A 29 7.10 5.65 10.35
N GLU A 30 7.80 5.03 11.29
CA GLU A 30 9.12 4.46 11.05
C GLU A 30 9.08 3.38 9.97
N LYS A 31 8.06 2.51 10.05
CA LYS A 31 7.92 1.37 9.14
C LYS A 31 7.43 1.77 7.74
N TRP A 32 6.44 2.65 7.66
CA TRP A 32 5.68 2.92 6.43
C TRP A 32 5.70 4.39 5.99
N GLY A 33 6.24 5.30 6.79
CA GLY A 33 6.31 6.73 6.50
C GLY A 33 7.24 7.04 5.33
N ARG A 34 6.72 7.73 4.33
CA ARG A 34 7.44 8.21 3.15
C ARG A 34 6.98 9.62 2.84
N ILE A 35 7.92 10.50 2.51
CA ILE A 35 7.56 11.82 1.97
C ILE A 35 7.09 11.60 0.54
N ASN A 36 5.87 12.03 0.25
CA ASN A 36 5.35 12.00 -1.11
C ASN A 36 5.93 13.19 -1.88
N GLU A 37 6.68 12.90 -2.95
CA GLU A 37 7.36 13.93 -3.75
C GLU A 37 6.40 14.91 -4.45
N LYS A 38 5.14 14.53 -4.64
CA LYS A 38 4.16 15.38 -5.35
C LYS A 38 3.57 16.47 -4.47
N ASP A 39 3.31 16.19 -3.20
CA ASP A 39 2.67 17.13 -2.27
C ASP A 39 3.58 17.55 -1.10
N GLY A 40 4.76 16.94 -0.97
CA GLY A 40 5.75 17.22 0.06
C GLY A 40 5.33 16.77 1.46
N ARG A 41 4.26 15.99 1.60
CA ARG A 41 3.71 15.58 2.91
C ARG A 41 4.15 14.18 3.28
N MET A 42 4.14 13.91 4.59
CA MET A 42 4.31 12.55 5.09
C MET A 42 3.09 11.72 4.70
N HIS A 43 3.33 10.63 4.01
CA HIS A 43 2.35 9.60 3.72
C HIS A 43 2.80 8.31 4.37
N LEU A 44 1.85 7.54 4.89
CA LEU A 44 2.12 6.15 5.20
C LEU A 44 1.78 5.33 3.93
N VAL A 45 2.68 4.43 3.54
CA VAL A 45 2.61 3.66 2.28
C VAL A 45 2.68 2.17 2.59
N PHE A 46 1.61 1.45 2.28
CA PHE A 46 1.48 0.01 2.53
C PHE A 46 1.46 -0.79 1.25
N GLU A 47 2.17 -1.90 1.23
CA GLU A 47 1.98 -2.91 0.19
C GLU A 47 0.69 -3.70 0.45
N VAL A 48 -0.22 -3.65 -0.51
CA VAL A 48 -1.51 -4.36 -0.43
C VAL A 48 -1.57 -5.56 -1.35
N GLU A 49 -0.69 -5.63 -2.35
CA GLU A 49 -0.62 -6.78 -3.26
C GLU A 49 0.74 -6.86 -3.93
N ASP A 50 1.24 -8.07 -4.11
CA ASP A 50 2.45 -8.37 -4.87
C ASP A 50 2.15 -9.54 -5.79
N ILE A 51 1.90 -9.22 -7.07
CA ILE A 51 1.56 -10.20 -8.08
C ILE A 51 2.80 -10.45 -8.93
N THR A 52 3.21 -11.71 -9.03
CA THR A 52 4.24 -12.15 -9.97
C THR A 52 3.58 -12.98 -11.06
N GLU A 53 3.63 -12.50 -12.29
CA GLU A 53 3.04 -13.15 -13.46
C GLU A 53 4.14 -13.61 -14.42
N GLY A 54 3.96 -14.77 -15.06
CA GLY A 54 4.83 -15.19 -16.16
C GLY A 54 4.65 -14.29 -17.38
N VAL A 55 5.74 -13.91 -18.04
CA VAL A 55 5.65 -13.13 -19.28
C VAL A 55 5.37 -14.07 -20.44
N ASN A 56 4.22 -13.90 -21.12
CA ASN A 56 3.87 -14.71 -22.28
C ASN A 56 5.00 -14.72 -23.33
N GLY A 57 5.48 -15.91 -23.68
CA GLY A 57 6.59 -16.11 -24.62
C GLY A 57 7.98 -16.25 -23.97
N SER A 58 8.07 -16.26 -22.63
CA SER A 58 9.31 -16.57 -21.92
C SER A 58 9.07 -17.43 -20.68
N GLU A 59 9.83 -18.53 -20.55
CA GLU A 59 9.88 -19.32 -19.30
C GLU A 59 10.78 -18.68 -18.23
N PHE A 60 11.60 -17.70 -18.60
CA PHE A 60 12.63 -17.14 -17.71
C PHE A 60 12.27 -15.75 -17.18
N TYR A 61 11.35 -15.03 -17.83
CA TYR A 61 10.97 -13.68 -17.43
C TYR A 61 9.64 -13.70 -16.69
N THR A 62 9.64 -13.10 -15.51
CA THR A 62 8.42 -12.82 -14.74
C THR A 62 8.26 -11.31 -14.58
N ARG A 63 7.00 -10.86 -14.53
CA ARG A 63 6.64 -9.48 -14.23
C ARG A 63 6.11 -9.42 -12.81
N ARG A 64 6.71 -8.56 -11.99
CA ARG A 64 6.25 -8.27 -10.64
C ARG A 64 5.48 -6.96 -10.64
N ASN A 65 4.22 -6.98 -10.23
CA ASN A 65 3.39 -5.80 -10.03
C ASN A 65 3.08 -5.68 -8.55
N VAL A 66 3.68 -4.69 -7.90
CA VAL A 66 3.42 -4.37 -6.49
C VAL A 66 2.46 -3.19 -6.41
N HIS A 67 1.38 -3.38 -5.67
CA HIS A 67 0.36 -2.38 -5.45
C HIS A 67 0.47 -1.82 -4.04
N TYR A 68 0.45 -0.50 -3.97
CA TYR A 68 0.56 0.24 -2.72
C TYR A 68 -0.72 1.03 -2.41
N PHE A 69 -1.04 1.12 -1.13
CA PHE A 69 -2.04 2.04 -0.59
C PHE A 69 -1.32 3.18 0.11
N SER A 70 -1.73 4.42 -0.14
CA SER A 70 -1.09 5.61 0.41
C SER A 70 -2.12 6.56 0.99
N PHE A 71 -1.84 7.09 2.17
CA PHE A 71 -2.70 8.01 2.88
C PHE A 71 -1.84 9.11 3.51
N PRO A 72 -2.27 10.37 3.39
CA PRO A 72 -1.56 11.48 3.99
C PRO A 72 -1.67 11.39 5.51
N VAL A 73 -0.55 11.56 6.18
CA VAL A 73 -0.50 11.89 7.61
C VAL A 73 -0.73 13.40 7.71
N SER A 74 -1.94 13.85 7.37
CA SER A 74 -2.39 15.21 7.69
C SER A 74 -3.12 15.18 9.03
N GLU A 75 -2.95 16.25 9.82
CA GLU A 75 -3.48 16.45 11.17
C GLU A 75 -4.86 15.77 11.36
N ILE A 76 -4.87 14.67 12.12
CA ILE A 76 -6.07 14.09 12.73
C ILE A 76 -6.50 15.02 13.87
#